data_AF-A0A9D4DPE0-F1
#
_entry.id   AF-A0A9D4DPE0-F1
#
_cell.length_a   1.000
_cell.length_b   1.000
_cell.length_c   1.000
_cell.angle_alpha   90.00
_cell.angle_beta   90.00
_cell.angle_gamma   90.00
#
_symmetry.space_group_name_H-M   'P 1'
#
loop_
_entity.id
_entity.type
_entity.pdbx_description
1 polymer ?
#
loop_
_entity_poly.entity_id
_entity_poly.type
_entity_poly.pdbx_seq_one_letter_code
_entity_poly.pdbx_strand_id
1 'polypeptide(L)'
;MATSFLLTVALVICLCAGYSAAIKCYACPMDDTTCRDPFDTRNRTLVDNCTQCMKTKGEQYDKIVERSCVTDVLVDSNCKKDKKWDVDVTICRCSSDKCNGALSSYFTMATILSPLLMFATHVL
;
A
#
# COMPACT_ATOMS: atom_id res chain seq x y z
N MET A 1 -33.30 6.13 -20.28
CA MET A 1 -31.88 5.83 -20.58
C MET A 1 -30.94 6.93 -20.08
N ALA A 2 -31.16 8.21 -20.39
CA ALA A 2 -30.29 9.32 -19.96
C ALA A 2 -30.14 9.48 -18.43
N THR A 3 -31.20 9.24 -17.66
CA THR A 3 -31.18 9.36 -16.18
C THR A 3 -30.32 8.30 -15.49
N SER A 4 -30.29 7.07 -16.01
CA SER A 4 -29.46 5.98 -15.47
C SER A 4 -27.96 6.24 -15.69
N PHE A 5 -27.61 6.79 -16.86
CA PHE A 5 -26.23 7.14 -17.21
C PHE A 5 -25.67 8.28 -16.35
N LEU A 6 -26.49 9.30 -16.06
CA LEU A 6 -26.08 10.41 -15.19
C LEU A 6 -25.84 9.94 -13.75
N LEU A 7 -26.63 8.98 -13.25
CA LEU A 7 -26.46 8.40 -11.93
C LEU A 7 -25.18 7.57 -11.81
N THR A 8 -24.85 6.75 -12.82
CA THR A 8 -23.61 5.96 -12.81
C THR A 8 -22.36 6.84 -12.91
N VAL A 9 -22.38 7.86 -13.77
CA VAL A 9 -21.28 8.84 -13.88
C VAL A 9 -21.10 9.60 -12.56
N ALA A 10 -22.17 10.07 -11.94
CA ALA A 10 -22.10 10.75 -10.64
C ALA A 10 -21.55 9.84 -9.52
N LEU A 11 -21.94 8.56 -9.50
CA LEU A 11 -21.42 7.58 -8.55
C LEU A 11 -19.92 7.34 -8.76
N VAL A 12 -19.47 7.16 -10.01
CA VAL A 12 -18.05 6.99 -10.33
C VAL A 12 -17.24 8.22 -9.94
N ILE A 13 -17.74 9.43 -10.21
CA ILE A 13 -17.06 10.68 -9.80
C ILE A 13 -16.97 10.78 -8.28
N CYS A 14 -18.01 10.41 -7.52
CA CYS A 14 -17.95 10.41 -6.06
C CYS A 14 -16.96 9.37 -5.51
N LEU A 15 -16.81 8.23 -6.18
CA LEU A 15 -15.82 7.21 -5.82
C LEU A 15 -14.39 7.61 -6.24
N CYS A 16 -14.25 8.43 -7.29
CA CYS A 16 -12.99 8.98 -7.77
C CYS A 16 -12.60 10.31 -7.11
N ALA A 17 -13.50 10.95 -6.34
CA ALA A 17 -13.19 12.08 -5.47
C ALA A 17 -12.31 11.56 -4.32
N GLY A 18 -11.04 11.36 -4.64
CA GLY A 18 -10.06 10.75 -3.76
C GLY A 18 -9.95 11.55 -2.47
N TYR A 19 -10.10 10.85 -1.35
CA TYR A 19 -9.58 11.34 -0.09
C TYR A 19 -8.06 11.55 -0.27
N SER A 20 -7.60 12.80 -0.24
CA SER A 20 -6.19 13.09 0.06
C SER A 20 -6.01 12.91 1.56
N ALA A 21 -6.15 11.67 2.03
CA ALA A 21 -5.72 11.30 3.36
C ALA A 21 -4.19 11.16 3.29
N ALA A 22 -3.49 11.81 4.20
CA ALA A 22 -2.05 11.62 4.30
C ALA A 22 -1.76 10.15 4.61
N ILE A 23 -0.73 9.58 3.98
CA ILE A 23 -0.51 8.13 3.98
C ILE A 23 -0.22 7.67 5.41
N LYS A 24 -0.85 6.57 5.82
CA LYS A 24 -0.59 5.92 7.10
C LYS A 24 0.37 4.76 6.91
N CYS A 25 1.44 4.68 7.70
CA CYS A 25 2.43 3.60 7.61
C CYS A 25 2.56 2.86 8.93
N TYR A 26 2.91 1.57 8.87
CA TYR A 26 3.39 0.87 10.06
C TYR A 26 4.82 1.32 10.38
N ALA A 27 5.12 1.50 11.67
CA ALA A 27 6.44 1.77 12.18
C ALA A 27 6.78 0.78 13.30
N CYS A 28 7.96 0.18 13.20
CA CYS A 28 8.53 -0.65 14.26
C CYS A 28 10.06 -0.73 14.11
N PRO A 29 10.81 -0.67 15.22
CA PRO A 29 12.26 -0.73 15.21
C PRO A 29 12.74 -2.15 14.90
N MET A 30 14.00 -2.26 14.48
CA MET A 30 14.65 -3.52 14.12
C MET A 30 14.69 -4.57 15.25
N ASP A 31 14.74 -4.12 16.50
CA ASP A 31 14.84 -5.00 17.68
C ASP A 31 13.49 -5.59 18.12
N ASP A 32 12.38 -5.14 17.53
CA ASP A 32 11.06 -5.63 17.88
C ASP A 32 10.75 -6.95 17.14
N THR A 33 10.73 -8.05 17.91
CA THR A 33 10.45 -9.39 17.37
C THR A 33 9.05 -9.52 16.79
N THR A 34 8.10 -8.70 17.24
CA THR A 34 6.72 -8.69 16.72
C THR A 34 6.60 -7.92 15.41
N CYS A 35 7.58 -7.06 15.09
CA CYS A 35 7.68 -6.46 13.77
C CYS A 35 7.84 -7.54 12.68
N ARG A 36 8.40 -8.71 13.01
CA ARG A 36 8.61 -9.82 12.07
C ARG A 36 7.31 -10.46 11.62
N ASP A 37 6.34 -10.63 12.53
CA ASP A 37 5.11 -11.37 12.21
C ASP A 37 4.19 -10.51 11.35
N PRO A 38 4.04 -10.80 10.04
CA PRO A 38 3.16 -10.04 9.16
C PRO A 38 1.72 -9.84 9.70
N PHE A 39 1.22 -10.78 10.48
CA PHE A 39 -0.15 -10.87 10.99
C PHE A 39 -0.32 -10.30 12.39
N ASP A 40 0.77 -10.14 13.16
CA ASP A 40 0.72 -9.46 14.46
C ASP A 40 0.83 -7.95 14.26
N THR A 41 -0.30 -7.26 14.46
CA THR A 41 -0.40 -5.80 14.39
C THR A 41 -0.32 -5.13 15.76
N ARG A 42 -0.30 -5.88 16.86
CA ARG A 42 -0.47 -5.34 18.22
C ARG A 42 0.64 -4.38 18.65
N ASN A 43 1.83 -4.54 18.09
CA ASN A 43 3.02 -3.77 18.45
C ASN A 43 3.52 -2.85 17.33
N ARG A 44 2.79 -2.75 16.22
CA ARG A 44 3.13 -1.80 15.16
C ARG A 44 2.48 -0.47 15.48
N THR A 45 3.30 0.57 15.62
CA THR A 45 2.76 1.92 15.71
C THR A 45 2.29 2.33 14.31
N LEU A 46 1.06 2.83 14.22
CA LEU A 46 0.59 3.49 13.00
C LEU A 46 1.02 4.94 13.05
N VAL A 47 1.79 5.36 12.04
CA VAL A 47 2.23 6.74 11.87
C VAL A 47 1.45 7.34 10.71
N ASP A 48 0.80 8.47 10.98
CA ASP A 48 0.05 9.24 10.00
C ASP A 48 0.96 10.33 9.38
N ASN A 49 0.46 11.00 8.34
CA ASN A 49 1.18 12.09 7.66
C ASN A 49 2.49 11.68 6.97
N CYS A 50 2.54 10.45 6.44
CA CYS A 50 3.66 9.98 5.66
C CYS A 50 3.56 10.42 4.20
N THR A 51 4.73 10.61 3.59
CA THR A 51 4.87 10.76 2.14
C THR A 51 5.00 9.38 1.48
N GLN A 52 5.70 8.44 2.14
CA GLN A 52 5.85 7.04 1.72
C GLN A 52 6.01 6.10 2.92
N CYS A 53 5.64 4.84 2.73
CA CYS A 53 5.97 3.78 3.66
C CYS A 53 7.21 3.01 3.21
N MET A 54 8.07 2.66 4.16
CA MET A 54 9.26 1.86 3.92
C MET A 54 9.22 0.56 4.73
N LYS A 55 9.74 -0.52 4.13
CA LYS A 55 9.99 -1.81 4.77
C LYS A 55 11.38 -2.29 4.40
N THR A 56 12.19 -2.58 5.41
CA THR A 56 13.52 -3.17 5.24
C THR A 56 13.48 -4.60 5.75
N LYS A 57 13.96 -5.56 4.95
CA LYS A 57 14.09 -6.98 5.32
C LYS A 57 15.54 -7.43 5.12
N GLY A 58 16.18 -8.01 6.13
CA GLY A 58 17.49 -8.66 5.96
C GLY A 58 17.39 -10.01 5.26
N GLU A 59 18.29 -10.29 4.30
CA GLU A 59 18.29 -11.52 3.49
C GLU A 59 18.89 -12.72 4.24
N GLN A 60 20.01 -12.53 4.95
CA GLN A 60 20.72 -13.63 5.62
C GLN A 60 20.11 -14.07 6.95
N TYR A 61 19.35 -13.20 7.60
CA TYR A 61 18.93 -13.46 8.98
C TYR A 61 17.45 -13.74 9.14
N ASP A 62 16.61 -13.55 8.12
CA ASP A 62 15.12 -13.67 8.13
C ASP A 62 14.39 -13.02 9.33
N LYS A 63 15.14 -12.34 10.19
CA LYS A 63 14.79 -11.88 11.54
C LYS A 63 14.88 -10.36 11.63
N ILE A 64 15.38 -9.69 10.61
CA ILE A 64 15.49 -8.23 10.63
C ILE A 64 14.38 -7.71 9.74
N VAL A 65 13.34 -7.17 10.37
CA VAL A 65 12.29 -6.42 9.70
C VAL A 65 12.19 -5.08 10.39
N GLU A 66 12.38 -4.01 9.64
CA GLU A 66 12.18 -2.64 10.09
C GLU A 66 11.08 -2.02 9.22
N ARG A 67 10.21 -1.23 9.83
CA ARG A 67 9.20 -0.46 9.10
C ARG A 67 9.25 0.98 9.56
N SER A 68 9.08 1.89 8.62
CA SER A 68 9.07 3.32 8.93
C SER A 68 8.20 4.13 7.97
N CYS A 69 7.87 5.32 8.46
CA CYS A 69 7.24 6.41 7.74
C CYS A 69 8.32 7.32 7.17
N VAL A 70 8.26 7.63 5.88
CA VAL A 70 9.15 8.59 5.21
C VAL A 70 8.34 9.86 4.95
N THR A 71 8.82 11.00 5.46
CA THR A 71 8.20 12.32 5.27
C THR A 71 8.91 13.15 4.20
N ASP A 72 10.12 12.75 3.82
CA ASP A 72 10.96 13.47 2.86
C ASP A 72 10.60 13.16 1.40
N VAL A 73 11.47 13.59 0.47
CA VAL A 73 11.28 13.49 -0.99
C VAL A 73 10.89 12.07 -1.40
N LEU A 74 9.84 11.99 -2.22
CA LEU A 74 9.39 10.76 -2.87
C LEU A 74 10.57 10.11 -3.62
N VAL A 75 10.96 8.91 -3.20
CA VAL A 75 11.90 8.06 -3.94
C VAL A 75 11.08 7.00 -4.68
N ASP A 76 11.58 6.51 -5.82
CA ASP A 76 10.88 5.49 -6.60
C ASP A 76 10.35 4.34 -5.73
N SER A 77 9.04 4.08 -5.87
CA SER A 77 8.32 3.01 -5.17
C SER A 77 8.70 1.65 -5.74
N ASN A 78 9.87 1.16 -5.35
CA ASN A 78 10.41 -0.12 -5.79
C ASN A 78 11.11 -0.82 -4.62
N CYS A 79 11.25 -2.14 -4.73
CA CYS A 79 12.12 -2.91 -3.85
C CYS A 79 13.53 -2.93 -4.45
N LYS A 80 14.53 -2.50 -3.67
CA LYS A 80 15.94 -2.54 -4.05
C LYS A 80 16.75 -3.30 -3.01
N LYS A 81 17.75 -4.05 -3.47
CA LYS A 81 18.75 -4.65 -2.59
C LYS A 81 19.80 -3.60 -2.24
N ASP A 82 20.23 -3.59 -0.99
CA ASP A 82 21.23 -2.68 -0.45
C ASP A 82 22.04 -3.37 0.65
N LYS A 83 23.13 -2.74 1.10
CA LYS A 83 23.90 -3.18 2.26
C LYS A 83 23.74 -2.21 3.42
N LYS A 84 23.21 -2.69 4.54
CA LYS A 84 23.07 -1.91 5.78
C LYS A 84 23.77 -2.67 6.91
N TRP A 85 24.75 -2.04 7.56
CA TRP A 85 25.57 -2.66 8.62
C TRP A 85 26.24 -3.99 8.20
N ASP A 86 26.77 -4.03 6.98
CA ASP A 86 27.40 -5.22 6.38
C ASP A 86 26.46 -6.42 6.20
N VAL A 87 25.14 -6.19 6.28
CA VAL A 87 24.11 -7.20 6.01
C VAL A 87 23.37 -6.83 4.71
N ASP A 88 23.16 -7.83 3.85
CA ASP A 88 22.32 -7.68 2.67
C ASP A 88 20.86 -7.48 3.10
N VAL A 89 20.27 -6.37 2.67
CA VAL A 89 18.89 -5.99 2.96
C VAL A 89 18.12 -5.72 1.68
N THR A 90 16.83 -6.03 1.68
CA THR A 90 15.86 -5.56 0.69
C THR A 90 15.05 -4.41 1.29
N ILE A 91 15.09 -3.24 0.65
CA ILE A 91 14.35 -2.05 1.04
C ILE A 91 13.22 -1.84 0.02
N CYS A 92 11.97 -1.91 0.47
CA CYS A 92 10.78 -1.65 -0.34
C CYS A 92 10.12 -0.34 0.09
N ARG A 93 9.79 0.51 -0.88
CA ARG A 93 9.01 1.75 -0.68
C ARG A 93 7.69 1.70 -1.44
N CYS A 94 6.65 2.28 -0.88
CA CYS A 94 5.32 2.35 -1.47
C CYS A 94 4.53 3.56 -0.95
N SER A 95 3.55 4.03 -1.71
CA SER A 95 2.83 5.30 -1.49
C SER A 95 1.32 5.13 -1.27
N SER A 96 0.91 3.98 -0.71
CA SER A 96 -0.49 3.74 -0.33
C SER A 96 -0.60 3.39 1.16
N ASP A 97 -1.80 3.55 1.72
CA ASP A 97 -2.04 3.31 3.13
C ASP A 97 -1.61 1.89 3.54
N LYS A 98 -0.76 1.83 4.56
CA LYS A 98 -0.30 0.63 5.25
C LYS A 98 0.38 -0.37 4.31
N CYS A 99 0.87 0.09 3.16
CA CYS A 99 1.43 -0.75 2.10
C CYS A 99 2.73 -1.46 2.52
N ASN A 100 3.45 -0.92 3.52
CA ASN A 100 4.61 -1.58 4.12
C ASN A 100 4.24 -2.73 5.07
N GLY A 101 2.95 -3.12 5.10
CA GLY A 101 2.44 -4.28 5.79
C GLY A 101 2.88 -5.62 5.17
N ALA A 102 2.14 -6.65 5.54
CA ALA A 102 2.30 -8.01 5.04
C ALA A 102 1.64 -8.26 3.69
N LEU A 103 0.55 -7.54 3.45
CA LEU A 103 -0.37 -7.80 2.38
C LEU A 103 -0.03 -6.87 1.22
N SER A 104 0.82 -7.37 0.33
CA SER A 104 0.79 -6.94 -1.07
C SER A 104 -0.52 -7.43 -1.67
N SER A 105 -1.65 -6.86 -1.26
CA SER A 105 -2.94 -7.09 -1.91
C SER A 105 -2.88 -6.33 -3.23
N TYR A 106 -2.41 -7.00 -4.28
CA TYR A 106 -2.69 -6.60 -5.65
C TYR A 106 -4.21 -6.70 -5.83
N PHE A 107 -4.93 -5.63 -5.51
CA PHE A 107 -6.31 -5.48 -5.93
C PHE A 107 -6.30 -5.37 -7.45
N THR A 108 -6.58 -6.47 -8.12
CA THR A 108 -6.68 -6.54 -9.58
C THR A 108 -7.77 -5.58 -10.04
N MET A 109 -7.44 -4.68 -10.97
CA MET A 109 -8.36 -3.75 -11.65
C MET A 109 -9.55 -4.43 -12.36
N ALA A 110 -9.58 -5.76 -12.41
CA ALA A 110 -10.63 -6.57 -13.04
C ALA A 110 -12.03 -6.37 -12.44
N THR A 111 -12.15 -5.93 -11.18
CA THR A 111 -13.46 -5.67 -10.55
C THR A 111 -14.15 -4.42 -11.08
N ILE A 112 -13.43 -3.48 -11.69
CA ILE A 112 -14.01 -2.22 -12.20
C ILE A 112 -14.63 -2.40 -13.60
N LEU A 113 -14.19 -3.40 -14.37
CA LEU A 113 -14.70 -3.69 -15.72
C LEU A 113 -16.01 -4.50 -15.75
N SER A 114 -16.34 -5.19 -14.66
CA SER A 114 -17.56 -5.98 -14.49
C SER A 114 -18.85 -5.19 -14.78
N PRO A 115 -19.08 -3.99 -14.21
CA PRO A 115 -20.30 -3.24 -14.48
C PRO A 115 -20.39 -2.71 -15.92
N LEU A 116 -19.26 -2.38 -16.57
CA LEU A 116 -19.26 -1.86 -17.95
C LEU A 116 -19.70 -2.92 -18.98
N LEU A 117 -19.33 -4.19 -18.77
CA LEU A 117 -19.71 -5.29 -19.65
C LEU A 117 -21.19 -5.67 -19.53
N MET A 118 -21.81 -5.48 -18.35
CA MET A 118 -23.25 -5.75 -18.17
C MET A 118 -24.14 -4.78 -18.95
N PHE A 119 -23.66 -3.56 -19.26
CA PHE A 119 -24.42 -2.62 -20.08
C PHE A 119 -24.26 -2.84 -21.58
N ALA A 120 -23.15 -3.44 -22.04
CA ALA A 120 -22.92 -3.73 -23.45
C ALA A 120 -23.82 -4.87 -23.99
N THR A 121 -24.24 -5.80 -23.11
CA THR A 121 -25.07 -6.96 -23.48
C THR A 121 -26.58 -6.71 -23.40
N HIS A 122 -27.02 -5.51 -22.99
CA HIS A 122 -28.44 -5.11 -22.99
C HIS A 122 -28.80 -4.13 -24.12
N VAL A 123 -27.84 -3.82 -25.00
CA VAL A 123 -28.00 -2.92 -26.16
C VAL A 123 -27.92 -3.70 -27.49
N LEU A 124 -27.82 -5.03 -27.44
CA LEU A 124 -27.89 -5.95 -28.60
C LEU A 124 -29.18 -6.75 -28.59
#